data_AF-A0A661K724-F1
#
_entry.id   AF-A0A661K724-F1
#
_cell.length_a   1.000
_cell.length_b   1.000
_cell.length_c   1.000
_cell.angle_alpha   90.00
_cell.angle_beta   90.00
_cell.angle_gamma   90.00
#
_symmetry.space_group_name_H-M   'P 1'
#
loop_
_entity.id
_entity.type
_entity.pdbx_description
1 polymer ?
#
loop_
_entity_poly.entity_id
_entity_poly.type
_entity_poly.pdbx_seq_one_letter_code
_entity_poly.pdbx_strand_id
1 'polypeptide(L)' 'MLEIDKVLIFDLWGDYAHFRRGYTTTSPLTYPFPSRTTLAGILAAILG' A
#
# COMPACT_ATOMS: atom_id res chain seq x y z
N MET A 1 0.49 -27.18 -8.97
CA MET A 1 -0.57 -26.46 -8.23
C MET A 1 0.14 -25.89 -7.00
N LEU A 2 0.27 -24.56 -6.89
CA LEU A 2 0.97 -23.96 -5.75
C LEU A 2 0.08 -24.11 -4.51
N GLU A 3 0.51 -24.94 -3.57
CA GLU A 3 -0.11 -25.00 -2.24
C GLU A 3 0.27 -23.72 -1.48
N ILE A 4 -0.71 -22.86 -1.25
CA ILE A 4 -0.56 -21.70 -0.38
C ILE A 4 -0.89 -22.19 1.04
N ASP A 5 0.14 -22.60 1.77
CA ASP A 5 0.02 -23.21 3.10
C ASP A 5 -0.43 -22.18 4.17
N LYS A 6 -0.06 -20.90 4.00
CA LYS A 6 -0.39 -19.82 4.95
C LYS A 6 -0.69 -18.51 4.22
N VAL A 7 -1.83 -17.92 4.55
CA VAL A 7 -2.27 -16.60 4.06
C VAL A 7 -2.38 -15.66 5.25
N LEU A 8 -1.82 -14.47 5.12
CA LEU A 8 -2.01 -13.36 6.06
C LEU A 8 -3.01 -12.38 5.43
N ILE A 9 -4.10 -12.11 6.14
CA ILE A 9 -5.15 -11.19 5.72
C ILE A 9 -5.19 -10.06 6.74
N PHE A 10 -5.08 -8.83 6.24
CA PHE A 10 -5.13 -7.62 7.05
C PHE A 10 -6.16 -6.66 6.47
N ASP A 11 -7.05 -6.17 7.31
CA ASP A 11 -7.95 -5.07 6.97
C ASP A 11 -7.27 -3.75 7.35
N LEU A 12 -7.01 -2.92 6.35
CA LEU A 12 -6.40 -1.60 6.53
C LEU A 12 -7.45 -0.51 6.35
N TRP A 13 -7.62 0.34 7.35
CA TRP A 13 -8.51 1.50 7.29
C TRP A 13 -7.83 2.76 7.83
N GLY A 14 -8.29 3.92 7.37
CA GLY A 14 -7.85 5.22 7.84
C GLY A 14 -8.65 6.34 7.18
N ASP A 15 -8.84 7.46 7.87
CA ASP A 15 -9.65 8.58 7.38
C ASP A 15 -9.03 9.26 6.16
N TYR A 16 -7.71 9.20 6.04
CA TYR A 16 -6.94 9.77 4.94
C TYR A 16 -5.81 8.84 4.51
N ALA A 17 -5.64 8.69 3.21
CA ALA A 17 -4.48 8.04 2.61
C ALA A 17 -3.96 8.90 1.46
N HIS A 18 -2.67 9.22 1.49
CA HIS A 18 -2.02 10.00 0.42
C HIS A 18 -0.91 9.17 -0.23
N PHE A 19 -1.17 8.74 -1.47
CA PHE A 19 -0.21 8.02 -2.31
C PHE A 19 0.34 8.95 -3.39
N ARG A 20 1.47 9.59 -3.12
CA ARG A 20 2.05 10.63 -3.98
C ARG A 20 2.31 10.14 -5.41
N ARG A 21 1.72 10.82 -6.40
CA ARG A 21 2.09 10.65 -7.81
C ARG A 21 3.36 11.41 -8.15
N GLY A 22 4.43 10.68 -8.51
CA GLY A 22 5.77 11.26 -8.73
C GLY A 22 5.93 12.15 -9.97
N TYR A 23 4.95 12.17 -10.87
CA TYR A 23 5.04 12.86 -12.17
C TYR A 23 4.40 14.26 -12.19
N THR A 24 3.68 14.65 -11.14
CA THR A 24 3.09 15.99 -11.01
C THR A 24 3.95 16.85 -10.11
N THR A 25 4.44 17.97 -10.64
CA THR A 25 5.31 18.92 -9.91
C THR A 25 4.53 20.04 -9.24
N THR A 26 3.26 20.25 -9.62
CA THR A 26 2.46 21.42 -9.20
C THR A 26 1.27 21.07 -8.30
N SER A 27 0.85 19.80 -8.23
CA SER A 27 -0.29 19.40 -7.40
C SER A 27 -0.03 18.05 -6.73
N PRO A 28 -0.25 17.91 -5.40
CA PRO A 28 -0.14 16.63 -4.71
C PRO A 28 -1.32 15.73 -5.11
N LEU A 29 -1.17 15.03 -6.23
CA LEU A 29 -2.17 14.07 -6.69
C LEU A 29 -1.95 12.73 -5.97
N THR A 30 -3.06 12.09 -5.58
CA THR A 30 -3.06 10.76 -4.96
C THR A 30 -3.35 9.68 -6.02
N TYR A 31 -2.65 8.55 -5.99
CA TYR A 31 -3.11 7.34 -6.68
C TYR A 31 -4.39 6.80 -6.02
N PRO A 32 -5.37 6.29 -6.79
CA PRO A 32 -6.58 5.70 -6.22
C PRO A 32 -6.30 4.40 -5.45
N PHE A 33 -5.17 3.76 -5.73
CA PHE A 33 -4.72 2.55 -5.07
C PHE A 33 -3.32 2.76 -4.50
N PRO A 34 -2.98 2.10 -3.38
CA PRO A 34 -1.63 2.15 -2.84
C PRO A 34 -0.63 1.63 -3.88
N SER A 35 0.51 2.32 -4.00
CA SER A 35 1.61 1.84 -4.85
C SER A 35 2.22 0.56 -4.29
N ARG A 36 2.90 -0.23 -5.13
CA ARG A 36 3.60 -1.45 -4.69
C ARG A 36 4.57 -1.19 -3.54
N THR A 37 5.27 -0.05 -3.59
CA THR A 37 6.19 0.37 -2.52
C THR A 37 5.48 0.68 -1.21
N THR A 38 4.27 1.26 -1.28
CA THR A 38 3.46 1.53 -0.09
C THR A 38 2.97 0.24 0.54
N LEU A 39 2.47 -0.72 -0.26
CA LEU A 39 2.07 -2.04 0.24
C LEU A 39 3.23 -2.77 0.90
N ALA A 40 4.41 -2.78 0.29
CA ALA A 40 5.60 -3.39 0.89
C ALA A 40 6.00 -2.73 2.22
N GLY A 41 5.93 -1.40 2.30
CA GLY A 41 6.21 -0.66 3.54
C GLY A 41 5.18 -0.94 4.63
N ILE A 42 3.89 -0.99 4.28
CA ILE A 42 2.82 -1.36 5.23
C ILE A 42 3.01 -2.79 5.74
N LEU A 43 3.29 -3.74 4.85
CA LEU A 43 3.56 -5.13 5.23
C LEU A 43 4.80 -5.24 6.12
N ALA A 44 5.88 -4.54 5.80
CA ALA A 44 7.09 -4.50 6.63
C ALA A 44 6.80 -3.90 8.02
N ALA A 45 6.03 -2.82 8.10
CA ALA A 45 5.65 -2.21 9.38
C ALA A 45 4.77 -3.13 10.25
N ILE A 46 3.93 -3.97 9.63
CA ILE A 46 3.09 -4.93 10.34
C ILE A 46 3.89 -6.17 10.79
N LEU A 47 4.81 -6.66 9.96
CA LEU A 47 5.58 -7.88 10.22
C LEU A 47 6.83 -7.65 11.09
N GLY A 48 7.36 -6.42 11.12
CA GLY A 48 8.60 -6.07 11.83
C GLY A 48 9.82 -6.03 10.92
#